data_AF-A0A2K8P7N6-F1
#
_entry.id   AF-A0A2K8P7N6-F1
#
_cell.length_a   1.000
_cell.length_b   1.000
_cell.length_c   1.000
_cell.angle_alpha   90.00
_cell.angle_beta   90.00
_cell.angle_gamma   90.00
#
_symmetry.space_group_name_H-M   'P 1'
#
loop_
_entity.id
_entity.type
_entity.pdbx_description
1 polymer ?
#
loop_
_entity_poly.entity_id
_entity_poly.type
_entity_poly.pdbx_seq_one_letter_code
_entity_poly.pdbx_strand_id
1 'polypeptide(L)'
;MTQARIHELRGYEVGPVRAELRALTVRDDREGMLEGTPYLHRRMSLLRIGKAMAADPHLYVHGLDALRADAESRLDEWLPRETVHARLTSWWLPEGITEPGHTELSVMWFQTATQDPFARLAAIVRPLDWTSLAGFAPFED
;
A
#
# COMPACT_ATOMS: atom_id res chain seq x y z
N MET A 1 -28.37 14.65 13.13
CA MET A 1 -28.43 14.17 11.73
C MET A 1 -27.61 15.11 10.89
N THR A 2 -26.35 14.74 10.63
CA THR A 2 -25.44 15.56 9.81
C THR A 2 -25.14 14.75 8.56
N GLN A 3 -25.76 15.18 7.48
CA GLN A 3 -25.63 14.64 6.14
C GLN A 3 -24.16 14.79 5.72
N ALA A 4 -23.42 13.68 5.72
CA ALA A 4 -22.06 13.64 5.21
C ALA A 4 -22.11 14.00 3.72
N ARG A 5 -21.66 15.21 3.40
CA ARG A 5 -21.48 15.67 2.02
C ARG A 5 -20.52 14.71 1.34
N ILE A 6 -20.90 14.29 0.14
CA ILE A 6 -20.14 13.45 -0.79
C ILE A 6 -18.66 13.85 -0.73
N HIS A 7 -17.83 12.98 -0.15
CA HIS A 7 -16.40 13.17 -0.05
C HIS A 7 -15.83 13.20 -1.47
N GLU A 8 -15.25 14.33 -1.89
CA GLU A 8 -14.32 14.32 -3.02
C GLU A 8 -13.21 13.33 -2.69
N LEU A 9 -13.16 12.22 -3.42
CA LEU A 9 -12.10 11.22 -3.26
C LEU A 9 -10.76 11.89 -3.55
N ARG A 10 -9.78 11.69 -2.68
CA ARG A 10 -8.45 12.27 -2.88
C ARG A 10 -7.80 11.66 -4.11
N GLY A 11 -7.50 12.50 -5.10
CA GLY A 11 -6.81 12.11 -6.32
C GLY A 11 -5.29 12.16 -6.15
N TYR A 12 -4.60 11.24 -6.83
CA TYR A 12 -3.16 11.10 -6.87
C TYR A 12 -2.69 10.99 -8.33
N GLU A 13 -1.59 11.65 -8.64
CA GLU A 13 -0.87 11.47 -9.91
C GLU A 13 0.12 10.31 -9.76
N VAL A 14 -0.01 9.30 -10.61
CA VAL A 14 0.85 8.11 -10.67
C VAL A 14 1.38 7.98 -12.09
N GLY A 15 2.57 8.53 -12.36
CA GLY A 15 3.04 8.70 -13.73
C GLY A 15 2.01 9.45 -14.61
N PRO A 16 1.54 8.88 -15.74
CA PRO A 16 0.52 9.49 -16.59
C PRO A 16 -0.92 9.26 -16.13
N VAL A 17 -1.14 8.48 -15.07
CA VAL A 17 -2.46 8.03 -14.62
C VAL A 17 -2.94 8.86 -13.43
N ARG A 18 -4.23 9.20 -13.41
CA ARG A 18 -4.90 9.76 -12.23
C ARG A 18 -5.60 8.62 -11.48
N ALA A 19 -5.23 8.45 -10.22
CA ALA A 19 -5.82 7.44 -9.33
C ALA A 19 -6.57 8.12 -8.18
N GLU A 20 -7.65 7.50 -7.71
CA GLU A 20 -8.47 7.95 -6.60
C GLU A 20 -8.27 7.02 -5.41
N LEU A 21 -8.03 7.60 -4.24
CA LEU A 21 -7.94 6.86 -2.99
C LEU A 21 -9.32 6.41 -2.52
N ARG A 22 -9.51 5.10 -2.50
CA ARG A 22 -10.75 4.45 -2.06
C ARG A 22 -10.74 4.09 -0.59
N ALA A 23 -9.58 3.70 -0.07
CA ALA A 23 -9.42 3.37 1.34
C ALA A 23 -7.99 3.64 1.80
N LEU A 24 -7.84 4.11 3.04
CA LEU A 24 -6.57 4.19 3.73
C LEU A 24 -6.77 3.67 5.15
N THR A 25 -6.08 2.59 5.49
CA THR A 25 -6.14 1.96 6.81
C THR A 25 -4.76 2.01 7.44
N VAL A 26 -4.68 2.55 8.65
CA VAL A 26 -3.47 2.53 9.48
C VAL A 26 -3.66 1.50 10.58
N ARG A 27 -2.68 0.62 10.75
CA ARG A 27 -2.65 -0.39 11.82
C ARG A 27 -1.38 -0.21 12.65
N ASP A 28 -1.52 -0.22 13.97
CA ASP A 28 -0.38 -0.23 14.92
C ASP A 28 0.01 -1.70 15.16
N ASP A 29 1.20 -2.09 14.72
CA ASP A 29 1.76 -3.42 14.93
C ASP A 29 2.35 -3.53 16.34
N ARG A 30 1.47 -3.62 17.33
CA ARG A 30 1.85 -3.90 18.73
C ARG A 30 2.27 -5.35 18.93
N GLU A 31 1.81 -6.26 18.07
CA GLU A 31 2.02 -7.70 18.22
C GLU A 31 3.48 -8.07 18.04
N GLY A 32 4.17 -7.48 17.06
CA GLY A 32 5.59 -7.73 16.83
C GLY A 32 6.51 -7.33 17.99
N MET A 33 6.09 -6.39 18.84
CA MET A 33 6.83 -5.98 20.03
C MET A 33 6.59 -6.91 21.24
N LEU A 34 5.48 -7.64 21.28
CA LEU A 34 5.22 -8.64 22.31
C LEU A 34 6.00 -9.94 22.08
N GLU A 35 6.39 -10.21 20.83
CA GLU A 35 7.02 -11.46 20.41
C GLU A 35 8.55 -11.54 20.64
N GLY A 36 9.26 -10.43 20.91
CA GLY A 36 10.69 -10.50 21.28
C GLY A 36 11.57 -9.36 20.78
N THR A 37 12.58 -9.69 19.95
CA THR A 37 13.65 -8.79 19.51
C THR A 37 13.33 -8.11 18.17
N PRO A 38 14.00 -6.99 17.81
CA PRO A 38 13.78 -6.31 16.52
C PRO A 38 13.96 -7.24 15.31
N TYR A 39 14.92 -8.17 15.38
CA TYR A 39 15.11 -9.20 14.37
C TYR A 39 13.86 -10.07 14.15
N LEU A 40 13.26 -10.59 15.23
CA LEU A 40 12.09 -11.45 15.12
C LEU A 40 10.89 -10.67 14.56
N HIS A 41 10.71 -9.43 15.01
CA HIS A 41 9.67 -8.53 14.48
C HIS A 41 9.79 -8.39 12.96
N ARG A 42 10.98 -8.04 12.45
CA ARG A 42 11.24 -7.92 11.00
C ARG A 42 10.92 -9.19 10.23
N ARG A 43 11.33 -10.35 10.75
CA ARG A 43 11.08 -11.64 10.10
C ARG A 43 9.59 -11.96 10.05
N MET A 44 8.85 -11.69 11.12
CA MET A 44 7.41 -11.89 11.16
C MET A 44 6.67 -10.90 10.25
N SER A 45 7.11 -9.63 10.19
CA SER A 45 6.59 -8.66 9.23
C SER A 45 6.80 -9.13 7.78
N LEU A 46 7.98 -9.65 7.43
CA LEU A 46 8.24 -10.20 6.09
C LEU A 46 7.35 -11.41 5.77
N LEU A 47 7.11 -12.31 6.73
CA LEU A 47 6.18 -13.42 6.56
C LEU A 47 4.74 -12.95 6.33
N ARG A 48 4.27 -11.97 7.12
CA ARG A 48 2.94 -11.37 6.97
C ARG A 48 2.79 -10.67 5.61
N ILE A 49 3.81 -9.94 5.18
CA ILE A 49 3.87 -9.32 3.85
C ILE A 49 3.78 -10.39 2.76
N GLY A 50 4.58 -11.45 2.84
CA GLY A 50 4.56 -12.54 1.87
C GLY A 50 3.17 -13.17 1.76
N LYS A 51 2.49 -13.39 2.88
CA LYS A 51 1.10 -13.87 2.91
C LYS A 51 0.12 -12.87 2.27
N ALA A 52 0.29 -11.57 2.53
CA ALA A 52 -0.56 -10.53 1.94
C ALA A 52 -0.38 -10.45 0.43
N MET A 53 0.86 -10.47 -0.07
CA MET A 53 1.16 -10.47 -1.52
C MET A 53 0.67 -11.75 -2.22
N ALA A 54 0.66 -12.89 -1.53
CA ALA A 54 0.07 -14.12 -2.06
C ALA A 54 -1.46 -14.05 -2.17
N ALA A 55 -2.11 -13.27 -1.31
CA ALA A 55 -3.57 -13.09 -1.32
C ALA A 55 -4.02 -11.97 -2.26
N ASP A 56 -3.19 -10.94 -2.45
CA ASP A 56 -3.42 -9.81 -3.34
C ASP A 56 -2.19 -9.63 -4.26
N PRO A 57 -2.22 -10.19 -5.49
CA PRO A 57 -1.15 -10.05 -6.48
C PRO A 57 -0.87 -8.60 -6.91
N HIS A 58 -1.78 -7.67 -6.63
CA HIS A 58 -1.67 -6.24 -6.97
C HIS A 58 -1.26 -5.39 -5.77
N LEU A 59 -0.70 -6.03 -4.72
CA LEU A 59 -0.11 -5.35 -3.58
C LEU A 59 1.33 -4.92 -3.87
N TYR A 60 1.53 -3.62 -4.01
CA TYR A 60 2.84 -2.98 -3.99
C TYR A 60 3.26 -2.66 -2.55
N VAL A 61 4.43 -3.16 -2.13
CA VAL A 61 5.00 -2.89 -0.80
C VAL A 61 6.20 -1.95 -0.93
N HIS A 62 6.03 -0.71 -0.50
CA HIS A 62 7.09 0.29 -0.57
C HIS A 62 8.24 -0.05 0.39
N GLY A 63 9.46 -0.12 -0.14
CA GLY A 63 10.66 -0.42 0.64
C GLY A 63 10.85 -1.91 0.96
N LEU A 64 10.16 -2.83 0.27
CA LEU A 64 10.29 -4.27 0.50
C LEU A 64 11.73 -4.78 0.35
N ASP A 65 12.45 -4.34 -0.66
CA ASP A 65 13.84 -4.78 -0.89
C ASP A 65 14.78 -4.26 0.19
N ALA A 66 14.59 -3.01 0.64
CA ALA A 66 15.34 -2.47 1.76
C ALA A 66 15.02 -3.24 3.05
N LEU A 67 13.75 -3.58 3.28
CA LEU A 67 13.33 -4.40 4.41
C LEU A 67 13.97 -5.81 4.39
N ARG A 68 14.04 -6.44 3.22
CA ARG A 68 14.71 -7.74 3.04
C ARG A 68 16.22 -7.64 3.33
N ALA A 69 16.90 -6.65 2.77
CA ALA A 69 18.33 -6.43 2.99
C ALA A 69 18.65 -6.10 4.46
N ASP A 70 17.80 -5.30 5.12
CA ASP A 70 17.96 -4.97 6.52
C ASP A 70 17.73 -6.18 7.44
N ALA A 71 16.79 -7.07 7.09
CA ALA A 71 16.55 -8.29 7.88
C ALA A 71 17.78 -9.22 7.91
N GLU A 72 18.67 -9.11 6.92
CA GLU A 72 19.92 -9.86 6.84
C GLU A 72 21.09 -9.16 7.56
N SER A 73 21.02 -7.85 7.80
CA SER A 73 22.19 -7.03 8.18
C SER A 73 22.03 -6.09 9.39
N ARG A 74 20.80 -5.69 9.74
CA ARG A 74 20.50 -4.72 10.81
C ARG A 74 19.49 -5.28 11.80
N LEU A 75 20.01 -6.03 12.77
CA LEU A 75 19.21 -6.85 13.70
C LEU A 75 18.66 -6.09 14.91
N ASP A 76 19.16 -4.88 15.18
CA ASP A 76 18.93 -4.19 16.45
C ASP A 76 17.96 -2.99 16.34
N GLU A 77 17.54 -2.62 15.14
CA GLU A 77 16.63 -1.48 14.91
C GLU A 77 15.19 -1.94 14.66
N TRP A 78 14.25 -1.38 15.42
CA TRP A 78 12.82 -1.63 15.26
C TRP A 78 12.27 -1.01 13.97
N LEU A 79 11.38 -1.72 13.28
CA LEU A 79 10.59 -1.11 12.22
C LEU A 79 9.64 -0.06 12.78
N PRO A 80 9.21 0.91 11.96
CA PRO A 80 8.10 1.78 12.34
C PRO A 80 6.87 0.94 12.72
N ARG A 81 6.20 1.37 13.80
CA ARG A 81 5.08 0.62 14.39
C ARG A 81 3.82 0.66 13.55
N GLU A 82 3.62 1.71 12.77
CA GLU A 82 2.43 1.85 11.96
C GLU A 82 2.67 1.20 10.60
N THR A 83 1.76 0.32 10.21
CA THR A 83 1.64 -0.15 8.83
C THR A 83 0.44 0.51 8.21
N VAL A 84 0.62 1.12 7.04
CA VAL A 84 -0.46 1.74 6.29
C VAL A 84 -0.75 0.91 5.05
N HIS A 85 -2.03 0.68 4.78
CA HIS A 85 -2.54 0.13 3.53
C HIS A 85 -3.43 1.16 2.86
N ALA A 86 -3.13 1.48 1.62
CA ALA A 86 -3.94 2.31 0.75
C ALA A 86 -4.47 1.48 -0.42
N ARG A 87 -5.73 1.69 -0.80
CA ARG A 87 -6.31 1.16 -2.03
C ARG A 87 -6.63 2.29 -2.97
N LEU A 88 -6.08 2.22 -4.17
CA LEU A 88 -6.21 3.21 -5.22
C LEU A 88 -6.95 2.60 -6.41
N THR A 89 -7.77 3.40 -7.07
CA THR A 89 -8.47 3.00 -8.29
C THR A 89 -8.23 4.03 -9.38
N SER A 90 -8.01 3.60 -10.61
CA SER A 90 -8.03 4.47 -11.78
C SER A 90 -9.00 3.96 -12.83
N TRP A 91 -9.74 4.88 -13.44
CA TRP A 91 -10.70 4.59 -14.52
C TRP A 91 -10.03 4.44 -15.90
N TRP A 92 -8.70 4.32 -15.94
CA TRP A 92 -7.96 3.98 -17.14
C TRP A 92 -8.19 2.50 -17.53
N LEU A 93 -8.29 2.25 -18.83
CA LEU A 93 -8.47 0.93 -19.42
C LEU A 93 -7.16 0.43 -20.05
N PRO A 94 -6.62 -0.74 -19.63
CA PRO A 94 -5.42 -1.31 -20.23
C PRO A 94 -5.61 -1.64 -21.72
N GLU A 95 -4.51 -1.63 -22.47
CA GLU A 95 -4.52 -2.00 -23.89
C GLU A 95 -5.03 -3.45 -24.06
N GLY A 96 -5.95 -3.65 -25.00
CA GLY A 96 -6.53 -4.97 -25.28
C GLY A 96 -7.72 -5.37 -24.41
N ILE A 97 -8.08 -4.59 -23.38
CA ILE A 97 -9.31 -4.80 -22.63
C ILE A 97 -10.43 -3.97 -23.26
N THR A 98 -11.56 -4.61 -23.56
CA THR A 98 -12.75 -3.96 -24.13
C THR A 98 -13.93 -3.89 -23.18
N GLU A 99 -13.86 -4.63 -22.07
CA GLU A 99 -14.88 -4.66 -21.03
C GLU A 99 -14.79 -3.39 -20.16
N PRO A 100 -15.92 -2.82 -19.73
CA PRO A 100 -15.91 -1.69 -18.82
C PRO A 100 -15.39 -2.13 -17.46
N GLY A 101 -14.48 -1.34 -16.89
CA GLY A 101 -13.85 -1.65 -15.62
C GLY A 101 -12.93 -0.53 -15.16
N HIS A 102 -12.12 -0.85 -14.16
CA HIS A 102 -11.11 0.04 -13.62
C HIS A 102 -9.86 -0.74 -13.27
N THR A 103 -8.77 -0.04 -12.99
CA THR A 103 -7.56 -0.65 -12.46
C THR A 103 -7.42 -0.35 -10.98
N GLU A 104 -7.02 -1.34 -10.19
CA GLU A 104 -6.78 -1.22 -8.76
C GLU A 104 -5.31 -1.45 -8.42
N LEU A 105 -4.82 -0.67 -7.46
CA LEU A 105 -3.50 -0.84 -6.87
C LEU A 105 -3.62 -0.76 -5.35
N SER A 106 -3.18 -1.82 -4.67
CA SER A 106 -2.99 -1.81 -3.22
C SER A 106 -1.56 -1.38 -2.91
N VAL A 107 -1.38 -0.42 -2.00
CA VAL A 107 -0.06 0.06 -1.59
C VAL A 107 0.10 -0.10 -0.09
N MET A 108 1.16 -0.76 0.34
CA MET A 108 1.52 -0.94 1.74
C MET A 108 2.87 -0.28 2.06
N TRP A 109 2.99 0.37 3.21
CA TRP A 109 4.26 0.88 3.74
C TRP A 109 4.29 0.91 5.27
N PHE A 110 5.49 0.96 5.83
CA PHE A 110 5.71 1.26 7.24
C PHE A 110 5.87 2.78 7.43
N GLN A 111 5.24 3.30 8.48
CA GLN A 111 5.14 4.73 8.74
C GLN A 111 5.48 5.04 10.19
N THR A 112 6.12 6.20 10.41
CA THR A 112 6.24 6.79 11.74
C THR A 112 5.05 7.70 12.04
N ALA A 113 4.63 7.77 13.30
CA ALA A 113 3.48 8.60 13.72
C ALA A 113 3.64 10.11 13.43
N THR A 114 4.86 10.56 13.11
CA THR A 114 5.18 11.95 12.76
C THR A 114 4.99 12.28 11.28
N GLN A 115 4.75 11.29 10.42
CA GLN A 115 4.55 11.48 8.99
C GLN A 115 3.06 11.63 8.64
N ASP A 116 2.73 12.50 7.70
CA ASP A 116 1.39 12.55 7.10
C ASP A 116 1.23 11.37 6.11
N PRO A 117 0.30 10.43 6.34
CA PRO A 117 0.10 9.28 5.47
C PRO A 117 -0.35 9.66 4.05
N PHE A 118 -1.09 10.77 3.88
CA PHE A 118 -1.56 11.18 2.57
C PHE A 118 -0.41 11.79 1.74
N ALA A 119 0.42 12.63 2.35
CA ALA A 119 1.60 13.18 1.71
C ALA A 119 2.62 12.07 1.39
N ARG A 120 2.78 11.11 2.30
CA ARG A 120 3.66 9.96 2.09
C ARG A 120 3.18 9.09 0.93
N LEU A 121 1.88 8.81 0.87
CA LEU A 121 1.29 8.07 -0.26
C LEU A 121 1.58 8.79 -1.58
N ALA A 122 1.38 10.11 -1.67
CA ALA A 122 1.67 10.88 -2.87
C ALA A 122 3.13 10.75 -3.32
N ALA A 123 4.08 10.77 -2.39
CA ALA A 123 5.50 10.58 -2.68
C ALA A 123 5.82 9.15 -3.15
N ILE A 124 5.15 8.14 -2.59
CA ILE A 124 5.33 6.73 -2.96
C ILE A 124 4.82 6.47 -4.38
N VAL A 125 3.62 6.98 -4.71
CA VAL A 125 2.92 6.58 -5.94
C VAL A 125 3.37 7.36 -7.16
N ARG A 126 3.79 8.62 -7.00
CA ARG A 126 4.21 9.48 -8.11
C ARG A 126 5.22 8.82 -9.08
N PRO A 127 6.28 8.14 -8.61
CA PRO A 127 7.26 7.50 -9.50
C PRO A 127 6.88 6.08 -9.97
N LEU A 128 5.74 5.53 -9.55
CA LEU A 128 5.39 4.14 -9.89
C LEU A 128 4.93 4.01 -11.34
N ASP A 129 5.26 2.87 -11.94
CA ASP A 129 4.65 2.43 -13.19
C ASP A 129 3.32 1.73 -12.88
N TRP A 130 2.24 2.51 -12.90
CA TRP A 130 0.87 2.02 -12.68
C TRP A 130 0.51 0.85 -13.58
N THR A 131 0.92 0.91 -14.86
CA THR A 131 0.51 -0.08 -15.87
C THR A 131 1.09 -1.47 -15.60
N SER A 132 2.25 -1.52 -14.94
CA SER A 132 2.90 -2.78 -14.56
C SER A 132 2.40 -3.37 -13.24
N LEU A 133 1.83 -2.54 -12.36
CA LEU A 133 1.51 -2.92 -10.98
C LEU A 133 0.00 -3.11 -10.75
N ALA A 134 -0.82 -2.28 -11.38
CA ALA A 134 -2.26 -2.26 -11.15
C ALA A 134 -2.94 -3.44 -11.85
N GLY A 135 -3.90 -4.05 -11.17
CA GLY A 135 -4.75 -5.10 -11.73
C GLY A 135 -6.01 -4.53 -12.33
N PHE A 136 -6.48 -5.09 -13.45
CA PHE A 136 -7.81 -4.76 -13.98
C PHE A 136 -8.89 -5.47 -13.15
N ALA A 137 -9.92 -4.71 -12.78
CA ALA A 137 -11.13 -5.18 -12.13
C ALA A 137 -12.34 -4.80 -13.02
N PRO A 138 -13.13 -5.77 -13.50
CA PRO A 138 -14.35 -5.47 -14.24
C PRO A 138 -15.36 -4.80 -13.30
N PHE A 139 -16.28 -4.00 -13.86
CA PHE A 139 -17.43 -3.56 -13.07
C PHE A 139 -18.28 -4.78 -12.73
N GLU A 140 -18.53 -5.00 -11.43
CA GLU A 140 -19.53 -5.96 -11.00
C GLU A 140 -20.91 -5.44 -11.44
N ASP A 141 -21.68 -6.31 -12.11
CA ASP A 141 -23.11 -6.08 -12.44
C ASP A 141 -23.99 -6.08 -11.18
#